data_AF-A0A2V6GSS2-F1
#
_entry.id   AF-A0A2V6GSS2-F1
#
_cell.length_a   1.000
_cell.length_b   1.000
_cell.length_c   1.000
_cell.angle_alpha   90.00
_cell.angle_beta   90.00
_cell.angle_gamma   90.00
#
_symmetry.space_group_name_H-M   'P 1'
#
loop_
_entity.id
_entity.type
_entity.pdbx_description
1 polymer ?
#
loop_
_entity_poly.entity_id
_entity_poly.type
_entity_poly.pdbx_seq_one_letter_code
_entity_poly.pdbx_strand_id
1 'polypeptide(L)'
;MAKQVKLKAEPRTNLGRSAVRKLRARGLIPAIIYGGNDKPQPVQVAARDINAMMSQASGENVLVELEVAGEGSRRTALVQEVQHSPVGGDIRHVDFHAISMDEMIQAEVPLEPTGTAVGVKTFGGLLEQSLRTLAIECLPRDLPDRITVDVSQLNIGDSIHVRDIQFPPGVTPRVQPDLTAFSLLAPVVEEEPAVVEAEAAAAGPEVITEKKEEGNPGPEYAATRHNIGFMVVDQLAAQFGSIWERSTKWDALSSKCGAVQLVKPMSFMNRSGYPISAIAQFYKIASQEILVVLDDLSLPLGRLRLRAGGGSGGHNGLGSIIMQFGTEEIPRLRIGIGEAPHEESVDYVLSRFFDEEKPLVRSTIDRAVEAVKCAIDNGLLSAMNTFNPESSPAVRRDESVSPRRPDLQGKETEQA
;
A
#
# COMPACT_ATOMS: atom_id res chain seq x y z
N MET A 1 -9.01 -27.69 17.16
CA MET A 1 -9.66 -28.57 16.18
C MET A 1 -10.33 -27.62 15.22
N ALA A 2 -9.95 -27.71 13.95
CA ALA A 2 -10.42 -26.79 12.93
C ALA A 2 -11.95 -26.62 12.98
N LYS A 3 -12.35 -25.39 13.29
CA LYS A 3 -13.76 -25.05 13.51
C LYS A 3 -14.47 -25.03 12.16
N GLN A 4 -15.48 -25.89 12.00
CA GLN A 4 -16.30 -25.91 10.78
C GLN A 4 -17.21 -24.68 10.74
N VAL A 5 -16.97 -23.78 9.78
CA VAL A 5 -17.81 -22.60 9.54
C VAL A 5 -18.65 -22.86 8.30
N LYS A 6 -19.95 -22.57 8.40
CA LYS A 6 -20.87 -22.67 7.27
C LYS A 6 -20.83 -21.38 6.47
N LEU A 7 -20.55 -21.48 5.18
CA LEU A 7 -20.46 -20.34 4.28
C LEU A 7 -21.36 -20.55 3.06
N LYS A 8 -22.12 -19.52 2.71
CA LYS A 8 -22.93 -19.52 1.49
C LYS A 8 -22.09 -18.99 0.33
N ALA A 9 -22.01 -19.78 -0.74
CA ALA A 9 -21.31 -19.40 -1.95
C ALA A 9 -22.27 -19.44 -3.14
N GLU A 10 -22.16 -18.49 -4.05
CA GLU A 10 -22.93 -18.49 -5.30
C GLU A 10 -21.97 -18.72 -6.48
N PRO A 11 -22.32 -19.57 -7.46
CA PRO A 11 -21.49 -19.75 -8.64
C PRO A 11 -21.51 -18.49 -9.50
N ARG A 12 -20.36 -18.13 -10.06
CA ARG A 12 -20.24 -16.97 -10.97
C ARG A 12 -20.02 -17.42 -12.41
N THR A 13 -20.87 -16.92 -13.31
CA THR A 13 -20.71 -17.10 -14.76
C THR A 13 -19.91 -15.96 -15.39
N ASN A 14 -19.92 -14.77 -14.78
CA ASN A 14 -19.23 -13.59 -15.30
C ASN A 14 -17.74 -13.58 -14.90
N LEU A 15 -16.87 -13.78 -15.88
CA LEU A 15 -15.42 -13.80 -15.77
C LEU A 15 -14.85 -12.52 -16.39
N GLY A 16 -14.05 -11.75 -15.63
CA GLY A 16 -13.39 -10.55 -16.13
C GLY A 16 -13.15 -9.45 -15.08
N ARG A 17 -12.19 -8.57 -15.37
CA ARG A 17 -11.73 -7.47 -14.47
C ARG A 17 -12.86 -6.51 -14.07
N SER A 18 -13.70 -6.12 -15.02
CA SER A 18 -14.79 -5.16 -14.78
C SER A 18 -15.91 -5.75 -13.93
N ALA A 19 -16.23 -7.04 -14.13
CA ALA A 19 -17.22 -7.77 -13.35
C ALA A 19 -16.75 -7.94 -11.89
N VAL A 20 -15.48 -8.33 -11.68
CA VAL A 20 -14.90 -8.46 -10.34
C VAL A 20 -14.90 -7.13 -9.59
N ARG A 21 -14.59 -6.02 -10.28
CA ARG A 21 -14.64 -4.68 -9.65
C ARG A 21 -16.06 -4.31 -9.20
N LYS A 22 -17.07 -4.57 -10.03
CA LYS A 22 -18.48 -4.32 -9.66
C LYS A 22 -18.96 -5.22 -8.51
N LEU A 23 -18.45 -6.46 -8.47
CA LEU A 23 -18.77 -7.44 -7.43
C LEU A 23 -18.20 -7.01 -6.08
N ARG A 24 -16.93 -6.58 -6.02
CA ARG A 24 -16.32 -6.02 -4.81
C ARG A 24 -17.00 -4.74 -4.34
N ALA A 25 -17.41 -3.86 -5.25
CA ALA A 25 -18.18 -2.67 -4.91
C ALA A 25 -19.55 -2.96 -4.27
N ARG A 26 -20.09 -4.17 -4.47
CA ARG A 26 -21.34 -4.65 -3.83
C ARG A 26 -21.09 -5.37 -2.50
N GLY A 27 -19.84 -5.48 -2.04
CA GLY A 27 -19.49 -6.20 -0.80
C GLY A 27 -19.43 -7.73 -0.97
N LEU A 28 -19.29 -8.22 -2.20
CA LEU A 28 -19.02 -9.62 -2.50
C LEU A 28 -17.51 -9.78 -2.79
N ILE A 29 -16.96 -10.94 -2.48
CA ILE A 29 -15.57 -11.30 -2.74
C ILE A 29 -15.55 -12.43 -3.78
N PRO A 30 -14.75 -12.32 -4.84
CA PRO A 30 -14.53 -13.43 -5.76
C PRO A 30 -13.70 -14.51 -5.07
N ALA A 31 -14.10 -15.76 -5.25
CA ALA A 31 -13.35 -16.90 -4.77
C ALA A 31 -13.32 -18.02 -5.82
N ILE A 32 -12.43 -18.99 -5.64
CA ILE A 32 -12.35 -20.17 -6.49
C ILE A 32 -12.40 -21.42 -5.62
N ILE A 33 -13.17 -22.41 -6.04
CA ILE A 33 -13.16 -23.74 -5.42
C ILE A 33 -12.53 -24.69 -6.43
N TYR A 34 -11.47 -25.40 -6.01
CA TYR A 34 -10.84 -26.45 -6.79
C TYR A 34 -10.49 -27.63 -5.89
N GLY A 35 -10.28 -28.82 -6.46
CA GLY A 35 -9.99 -30.03 -5.69
C GLY A 35 -11.14 -31.05 -5.73
N GLY A 36 -10.84 -32.29 -5.31
CA GLY A 36 -11.79 -33.41 -5.25
C GLY A 36 -12.39 -33.78 -6.61
N ASN A 37 -11.62 -34.34 -7.55
CA ASN A 37 -12.04 -34.86 -8.88
C ASN A 37 -12.90 -33.94 -9.79
N ASP A 38 -13.33 -32.77 -9.33
CA ASP A 38 -14.15 -31.81 -10.04
C ASP A 38 -13.30 -30.71 -10.69
N LYS A 39 -13.87 -30.08 -11.73
CA LYS A 39 -13.23 -28.94 -12.39
C LYS A 39 -13.26 -27.70 -11.48
N PRO A 40 -12.25 -26.83 -11.54
CA PRO A 40 -12.24 -25.56 -10.80
C PRO A 40 -13.49 -24.73 -11.10
N GLN A 41 -14.24 -24.39 -10.06
CA GLN A 41 -15.46 -23.61 -10.18
C GLN A 41 -15.26 -22.23 -9.53
N PRO A 42 -15.46 -21.15 -10.30
CA PRO A 42 -15.39 -19.81 -9.76
C PRO A 42 -16.70 -19.53 -8.99
N VAL A 43 -16.56 -19.04 -7.75
CA VAL A 43 -17.67 -18.70 -6.86
C VAL A 43 -17.56 -17.26 -6.34
N GLN A 44 -18.63 -16.77 -5.74
CA GLN A 44 -18.67 -15.48 -5.05
C GLN A 44 -19.25 -15.67 -3.66
N VAL A 45 -18.73 -14.92 -2.71
CA VAL A 45 -18.96 -15.09 -1.27
C VAL A 45 -19.10 -13.71 -0.62
N ALA A 46 -19.93 -13.56 0.40
CA ALA A 46 -20.14 -12.26 1.03
C ALA A 46 -18.91 -11.85 1.86
N ALA A 47 -18.46 -10.59 1.71
CA ALA A 47 -17.29 -10.09 2.44
C ALA A 47 -17.48 -10.14 3.96
N ARG A 48 -18.71 -9.92 4.43
CA ARG A 48 -19.07 -9.98 5.85
C ARG A 48 -18.86 -11.37 6.44
N ASP A 49 -19.27 -12.40 5.71
CA ASP A 49 -19.22 -13.78 6.20
C ASP A 49 -17.76 -14.26 6.27
N ILE A 50 -16.93 -13.89 5.28
CA ILE A 50 -15.50 -14.19 5.31
C ILE A 50 -14.80 -13.40 6.40
N ASN A 51 -15.05 -12.09 6.54
CA ASN A 51 -14.40 -11.30 7.60
C ASN A 51 -14.79 -11.82 8.99
N ALA A 52 -16.05 -12.22 9.19
CA ALA A 52 -16.49 -12.85 10.44
C ALA A 52 -15.78 -14.19 10.67
N MET A 53 -15.65 -15.03 9.64
CA MET A 53 -14.91 -16.29 9.70
C MET A 53 -13.44 -16.06 10.07
N MET A 54 -12.74 -15.15 9.37
CA MET A 54 -11.33 -14.84 9.60
C MET A 54 -11.09 -14.20 10.97
N SER A 55 -12.02 -13.39 11.48
CA SER A 55 -11.90 -12.79 12.81
C SER A 55 -12.11 -13.80 13.96
N GLN A 56 -12.88 -14.85 13.72
CA GLN A 56 -13.17 -15.90 14.72
C GLN A 56 -12.15 -17.04 14.67
N ALA A 57 -11.52 -17.25 13.51
CA ALA A 57 -10.46 -18.21 13.34
C ALA A 57 -9.14 -17.60 13.78
N SER A 58 -8.45 -18.27 14.70
CA SER A 58 -7.12 -17.82 15.13
C SER A 58 -5.99 -18.31 14.22
N GLY A 59 -6.29 -19.10 13.20
CA GLY A 59 -5.32 -19.66 12.27
C GLY A 59 -5.81 -19.56 10.83
N GLU A 60 -4.88 -19.67 9.89
CA GLU A 60 -5.13 -19.61 8.44
C GLU A 60 -5.86 -20.85 7.91
N ASN A 61 -5.80 -21.95 8.65
CA ASN A 61 -6.38 -23.24 8.27
C ASN A 61 -7.83 -23.39 8.75
N VAL A 62 -8.75 -22.72 8.07
CA VAL A 62 -10.19 -22.82 8.38
C VAL A 62 -10.86 -23.86 7.50
N LEU A 63 -11.54 -24.83 8.13
CA LEU A 63 -12.44 -25.75 7.46
C LEU A 63 -13.80 -25.08 7.24
N VAL A 64 -14.24 -25.04 5.99
CA VAL A 64 -15.48 -24.39 5.59
C VAL A 64 -16.41 -25.40 4.95
N GLU A 65 -17.64 -25.47 5.44
CA GLU A 65 -18.74 -26.11 4.72
C GLU A 65 -19.33 -25.10 3.75
N LEU A 66 -18.98 -25.22 2.46
CA LEU A 66 -19.51 -24.40 1.39
C LEU A 66 -20.83 -24.97 0.89
N GLU A 67 -21.89 -24.19 1.04
CA GLU A 67 -23.18 -24.42 0.39
C GLU A 67 -23.21 -23.61 -0.90
N VAL A 68 -22.99 -24.29 -2.04
CA VAL A 68 -22.97 -23.64 -3.37
C VAL A 68 -24.39 -23.57 -3.90
N ALA A 69 -24.91 -22.36 -4.12
CA ALA A 69 -26.25 -22.14 -4.65
C ALA A 69 -26.39 -22.78 -6.05
N GLY A 70 -27.17 -23.85 -6.16
CA GLY A 70 -27.41 -24.61 -7.40
C GLY A 70 -27.04 -26.09 -7.32
N GLU A 71 -26.18 -26.48 -6.38
CA GLU A 71 -25.92 -27.87 -6.02
C GLU A 71 -26.40 -28.11 -4.59
N GLY A 72 -27.34 -29.03 -4.39
CA GLY A 72 -27.85 -29.38 -3.06
C GLY A 72 -26.84 -30.10 -2.14
N SER A 73 -25.57 -30.18 -2.54
CA SER A 73 -24.47 -30.83 -1.83
C SER A 73 -23.62 -29.80 -1.09
N ARG A 74 -23.44 -30.02 0.21
CA ARG A 74 -22.45 -29.29 1.01
C ARG A 74 -21.07 -29.84 0.67
N ARG A 75 -20.16 -28.96 0.28
CA ARG A 75 -18.77 -29.31 -0.03
C ARG A 75 -17.89 -28.84 1.14
N THR A 76 -17.08 -29.75 1.69
CA THR A 76 -16.07 -29.37 2.68
C THR A 76 -14.84 -28.85 1.93
N ALA A 77 -14.41 -27.63 2.25
CA ALA A 77 -13.21 -27.05 1.68
C ALA A 77 -12.33 -26.41 2.75
N LEU A 78 -11.03 -26.44 2.51
CA LEU A 78 -10.02 -25.73 3.28
C LEU A 78 -9.74 -24.37 2.62
N VAL A 79 -9.62 -23.32 3.41
CA VAL A 79 -9.07 -22.04 2.93
C VAL A 79 -7.57 -22.22 2.71
N GLN A 80 -7.11 -22.14 1.46
CA GLN A 80 -5.70 -22.32 1.14
C GLN A 80 -4.94 -20.99 1.09
N GLU A 81 -5.53 -19.98 0.45
CA GLU A 81 -4.91 -18.66 0.32
C GLU A 81 -5.97 -17.57 0.46
N VAL A 82 -5.63 -16.52 1.21
CA VAL A 82 -6.42 -15.29 1.33
C VAL A 82 -5.58 -14.12 0.88
N GLN A 83 -5.97 -13.51 -0.24
CA GLN A 83 -5.28 -12.34 -0.76
C GLN A 83 -5.85 -11.09 -0.13
N HIS A 84 -5.00 -10.33 0.57
CA HIS A 84 -5.36 -9.05 1.15
C HIS A 84 -4.96 -7.88 0.25
N SER A 85 -5.70 -6.79 0.32
CA SER A 85 -5.26 -5.50 -0.20
C SER A 85 -4.02 -5.06 0.61
N PRO A 86 -2.90 -4.72 -0.05
CA PRO A 86 -1.69 -4.22 0.63
C PRO A 86 -1.90 -2.93 1.42
N VAL A 87 -3.00 -2.22 1.12
CA VAL A 87 -3.28 -0.86 1.59
C VAL A 87 -4.47 -0.83 2.53
N GLY A 88 -5.59 -1.44 2.14
CA GLY A 88 -6.82 -1.44 2.95
C GLY A 88 -6.94 -2.63 3.91
N GLY A 89 -6.11 -3.66 3.76
CA GLY A 89 -6.27 -4.93 4.49
C GLY A 89 -7.51 -5.75 4.07
N ASP A 90 -8.39 -5.18 3.25
CA ASP A 90 -9.59 -5.83 2.73
C ASP A 90 -9.25 -7.10 1.93
N ILE A 91 -10.06 -8.14 2.11
CA ILE A 91 -9.88 -9.41 1.39
C ILE A 91 -10.29 -9.24 -0.08
N ARG A 92 -9.37 -9.54 -0.99
CA ARG A 92 -9.53 -9.38 -2.44
C ARG A 92 -9.95 -10.66 -3.14
N HIS A 93 -9.42 -11.78 -2.70
CA HIS A 93 -9.64 -13.10 -3.28
C HIS A 93 -9.43 -14.17 -2.22
N VAL A 94 -10.17 -15.27 -2.34
CA VAL A 94 -10.03 -16.43 -1.45
C VAL A 94 -9.99 -17.70 -2.30
N ASP A 95 -9.05 -18.58 -1.99
CA ASP A 95 -8.87 -19.87 -2.61
C ASP A 95 -9.37 -20.96 -1.67
N PHE A 96 -10.33 -21.74 -2.15
CA PHE A 96 -10.90 -22.87 -1.43
C PHE A 96 -10.45 -24.18 -2.09
N HIS A 97 -9.81 -25.05 -1.32
CA HIS A 97 -9.45 -26.38 -1.73
C HIS A 97 -10.49 -27.39 -1.21
N ALA A 98 -11.30 -27.97 -2.10
CA ALA A 98 -12.27 -29.01 -1.75
C ALA A 98 -11.52 -30.29 -1.34
N ILE A 99 -11.81 -30.77 -0.14
CA ILE A 99 -11.13 -31.92 0.47
C ILE A 99 -12.14 -33.02 0.77
N SER A 100 -11.69 -34.26 0.57
CA SER A 100 -12.40 -35.44 1.06
C SER A 100 -11.98 -35.70 2.50
N MET A 101 -12.92 -36.09 3.36
CA MET A 101 -12.64 -36.38 4.79
C MET A 101 -11.66 -37.54 5.02
N ASP A 102 -11.42 -38.34 3.98
CA ASP A 102 -10.61 -39.56 4.05
C ASP A 102 -9.22 -39.40 3.41
N GLU A 103 -8.89 -38.22 2.89
CA GLU A 103 -7.61 -37.94 2.23
C GLU A 103 -6.68 -37.12 3.15
N MET A 104 -5.38 -37.42 3.13
CA MET A 104 -4.39 -36.65 3.89
C MET A 104 -4.19 -35.29 3.23
N ILE A 105 -4.25 -34.23 4.04
CA ILE A 105 -4.05 -32.85 3.58
C ILE A 105 -2.71 -32.31 4.08
N GLN A 106 -2.10 -31.45 3.26
CA GLN A 106 -0.93 -30.66 3.64
C GLN A 106 -1.42 -29.26 4.06
N ALA A 107 -1.04 -28.84 5.26
CA ALA A 107 -1.42 -27.54 5.80
C ALA A 107 -0.27 -26.91 6.59
N GLU A 108 -0.18 -25.58 6.61
CA GLU A 108 0.79 -24.84 7.40
C GLU A 108 0.12 -24.31 8.67
N VAL A 109 0.52 -24.81 9.83
CA VAL A 109 -0.09 -24.40 11.11
C VAL A 109 0.84 -23.43 11.85
N PRO A 110 0.32 -22.32 12.41
CA PRO A 110 1.13 -21.40 13.19
C PRO A 110 1.58 -22.02 14.53
N LEU A 111 2.83 -21.69 14.90
CA LEU A 111 3.46 -22.05 16.17
C LEU A 111 3.33 -20.90 17.16
N GLU A 112 2.68 -21.13 18.30
CA GLU A 112 2.58 -20.15 19.37
C GLU A 112 3.38 -20.60 20.61
N PRO A 113 4.30 -19.78 21.12
CA PRO A 113 4.96 -20.06 22.37
C PRO A 113 3.99 -19.83 23.53
N THR A 114 3.82 -20.85 24.38
CA THR A 114 3.08 -20.77 25.63
C THR A 114 4.03 -20.71 26.81
N GLY A 115 3.82 -19.75 27.71
CA GLY A 115 4.67 -19.53 28.88
C GLY A 115 5.70 -18.41 28.68
N THR A 116 6.21 -17.87 29.78
CA THR A 116 7.33 -16.91 29.73
C THR A 116 8.59 -17.66 30.11
N ALA A 117 9.55 -17.72 29.20
CA ALA A 117 10.84 -18.35 29.48
C ALA A 117 11.55 -17.68 30.68
N VAL A 118 12.13 -18.50 31.56
CA VAL A 118 12.94 -18.03 32.69
C VAL A 118 14.12 -17.16 32.21
N GLY A 119 14.70 -17.49 31.05
CA GLY A 119 15.76 -16.69 30.41
C GLY A 119 15.34 -15.25 30.05
N VAL A 120 14.09 -15.04 29.65
CA VAL A 120 13.55 -13.71 29.34
C VAL A 120 13.25 -12.94 30.64
N LYS A 121 12.64 -13.60 31.62
CA LYS A 121 12.26 -12.96 32.91
C LYS A 121 13.44 -12.61 33.80
N THR A 122 14.49 -13.43 33.82
CA THR A 122 15.58 -13.34 34.81
C THR A 122 16.82 -12.64 34.24
N PHE A 123 17.09 -12.81 32.95
CA PHE A 123 18.34 -12.37 32.32
C PHE A 123 18.14 -11.43 31.12
N GLY A 124 16.90 -11.03 30.81
CA GLY A 124 16.60 -10.10 29.72
C GLY A 124 16.88 -10.65 28.32
N GLY A 125 16.92 -11.99 28.15
CA GLY A 125 17.10 -12.64 26.86
C GLY A 125 16.00 -12.29 25.84
N LEU A 126 16.37 -12.24 24.56
CA LEU A 126 15.42 -12.05 23.46
C LEU A 126 14.99 -13.44 22.95
N LEU A 127 13.68 -13.69 22.93
CA LEU A 127 13.12 -14.89 22.29
C LEU A 127 13.08 -14.68 20.78
N GLU A 128 13.96 -15.37 20.07
CA GLU A 128 13.94 -15.43 18.62
C GLU A 128 13.09 -16.63 18.17
N GLN A 129 11.99 -16.34 17.48
CA GLN A 129 11.17 -17.34 16.81
C GLN A 129 11.65 -17.50 15.37
N SER A 130 12.45 -18.53 15.11
CA SER A 130 12.98 -18.84 13.78
C SER A 130 11.91 -19.41 12.86
N LEU A 131 10.97 -20.21 13.40
CA LEU A 131 9.85 -20.77 12.65
C LEU A 131 8.51 -20.24 13.19
N ARG A 132 7.76 -19.56 12.32
CA ARG A 132 6.40 -19.08 12.63
C ARG A 132 5.31 -20.05 12.22
N THR A 133 5.52 -20.77 11.12
CA THR A 133 4.60 -21.77 10.58
C THR A 133 5.30 -23.11 10.42
N LEU A 134 4.54 -24.19 10.57
CA LEU A 134 5.01 -25.56 10.41
C LEU A 134 4.15 -26.28 9.38
N ALA A 135 4.78 -26.78 8.31
CA ALA A 135 4.12 -27.63 7.33
C ALA A 135 3.88 -29.03 7.91
N ILE A 136 2.60 -29.40 8.03
CA ILE A 136 2.15 -30.68 8.56
C ILE A 136 1.30 -31.44 7.54
N GLU A 137 1.33 -32.77 7.65
CA GLU A 137 0.40 -33.69 7.01
C GLU A 137 -0.54 -34.26 8.08
N CYS A 138 -1.85 -34.11 7.88
CA CYS A 138 -2.86 -34.64 8.80
C CYS A 138 -4.19 -34.92 8.08
N LEU A 139 -5.07 -35.66 8.75
CA LEU A 139 -6.46 -35.77 8.29
C LEU A 139 -7.21 -34.45 8.56
N PRO A 140 -8.17 -34.07 7.71
CA PRO A 140 -8.97 -32.86 7.92
C PRO A 140 -9.66 -32.80 9.29
N ARG A 141 -9.98 -33.95 9.90
CA ARG A 141 -10.60 -34.01 11.23
C ARG A 141 -9.67 -33.61 12.38
N ASP A 142 -8.38 -33.81 12.19
CA ASP A 142 -7.36 -33.65 13.24
C ASP A 142 -6.56 -32.36 13.06
N LEU A 143 -6.90 -31.53 12.06
CA LEU A 143 -6.23 -30.26 11.78
C LEU A 143 -6.31 -29.32 12.99
N PRO A 144 -5.17 -29.00 13.64
CA PRO A 144 -5.15 -28.05 14.74
C PRO A 144 -5.10 -26.60 14.21
N ASP A 145 -5.80 -25.69 14.90
CA ASP A 145 -5.78 -24.26 14.55
C ASP A 145 -4.46 -23.59 14.95
N ARG A 146 -3.80 -24.12 16.00
CA ARG A 146 -2.53 -23.64 16.56
C ARG A 146 -1.79 -24.81 17.21
N ILE A 147 -0.46 -24.80 17.12
CA ILE A 147 0.41 -25.71 17.87
C ILE A 147 1.08 -24.90 18.97
N THR A 148 0.76 -25.22 20.23
CA THR A 148 1.33 -24.57 21.41
C THR A 148 2.64 -25.25 21.78
N VAL A 149 3.71 -24.48 21.92
CA VAL A 149 5.03 -24.96 22.35
C VAL A 149 5.36 -24.35 23.71
N ASP A 150 5.63 -25.18 24.72
CA ASP A 150 6.01 -24.69 26.05
C ASP A 150 7.46 -24.19 26.04
N VAL A 151 7.65 -22.89 26.27
CA VAL A 151 8.96 -22.22 26.32
C VAL A 151 9.38 -21.87 27.76
N SER A 152 8.60 -22.26 28.76
CA SER A 152 8.78 -21.80 30.15
C SER A 152 10.12 -22.19 30.77
N GLN A 153 10.68 -23.35 30.40
CA GLN A 153 11.91 -23.89 31.01
C GLN A 153 13.20 -23.53 30.27
N LEU A 154 13.12 -22.73 29.20
CA LEU A 154 14.30 -22.39 28.40
C LEU A 154 15.21 -21.38 29.11
N ASN A 155 16.50 -21.70 29.15
CA ASN A 155 17.57 -20.80 29.59
C ASN A 155 18.21 -20.10 28.38
N ILE A 156 19.06 -19.12 28.64
CA ILE A 156 19.83 -18.43 27.58
C ILE A 156 20.73 -19.46 26.86
N GLY A 157 20.64 -19.51 25.54
CA GLY A 157 21.39 -20.43 24.69
C GLY A 157 20.67 -21.75 24.40
N ASP A 158 19.54 -22.02 25.04
CA ASP A 158 18.73 -23.22 24.76
C ASP A 158 17.87 -23.01 23.50
N SER A 159 17.73 -24.08 22.71
CA SER A 159 16.94 -24.11 21.49
C SER A 159 15.95 -25.28 21.48
N ILE A 160 14.71 -25.01 21.06
CA ILE A 160 13.70 -26.06 20.84
C ILE A 160 13.72 -26.45 19.37
N HIS A 161 13.91 -27.73 19.09
CA HIS A 161 13.86 -28.28 17.73
C HIS A 161 12.46 -28.82 17.42
N VAL A 162 12.13 -28.94 16.13
CA VAL A 162 10.84 -29.48 15.66
C VAL A 162 10.54 -30.87 16.23
N ARG A 163 11.57 -31.68 16.53
CA ARG A 163 11.42 -33.02 17.15
C ARG A 163 10.86 -33.00 18.57
N ASP A 164 11.08 -31.90 19.31
CA ASP A 164 10.75 -31.79 20.74
C ASP A 164 9.34 -31.22 20.96
N ILE A 165 8.66 -30.86 19.86
CA ILE A 165 7.30 -30.32 19.87
C ILE A 165 6.31 -31.47 20.06
N GLN A 166 5.40 -31.31 21.04
CA GLN A 166 4.30 -32.25 21.23
C GLN A 166 3.24 -32.02 20.14
N PHE A 167 3.18 -32.93 19.19
CA PHE A 167 2.14 -32.93 18.16
C PHE A 167 0.86 -33.63 18.66
N PRO A 168 -0.33 -33.09 18.35
CA PRO A 168 -1.59 -33.80 18.58
C PRO A 168 -1.66 -35.08 17.72
N PRO A 169 -2.52 -36.05 18.10
CA PRO A 169 -2.59 -37.34 17.41
C PRO A 169 -2.96 -37.17 15.93
N GLY A 170 -2.21 -37.82 15.04
CA GLY A 170 -2.48 -37.84 13.58
C GLY A 170 -1.75 -36.77 12.75
N VAL A 171 -0.84 -36.00 13.34
CA VAL A 171 -0.07 -34.95 12.67
C VAL A 171 1.38 -35.40 12.44
N THR A 172 1.81 -35.46 11.18
CA THR A 172 3.21 -35.74 10.81
C THR A 172 3.88 -34.48 10.24
N PRO A 173 4.98 -33.99 10.84
CA PRO A 173 5.71 -32.85 10.30
C PRO A 173 6.49 -33.24 9.04
N ARG A 174 6.41 -32.42 7.98
CA ARG A 174 7.20 -32.61 6.74
C ARG A 174 8.56 -31.88 6.80
N VAL A 175 8.76 -31.07 7.83
CA VAL A 175 9.97 -30.28 8.04
C VAL A 175 11.06 -31.15 8.67
N GLN A 176 12.32 -30.86 8.38
CA GLN A 176 13.44 -31.58 8.98
C GLN A 176 13.36 -31.50 10.52
N PRO A 177 13.47 -32.64 11.24
CA PRO A 177 13.32 -32.69 12.69
C PRO A 177 14.42 -31.94 13.45
N ASP A 178 15.53 -31.66 12.77
CA ASP A 178 16.69 -30.95 13.30
C ASP A 178 16.56 -29.42 13.20
N LEU A 179 15.47 -28.89 12.64
CA LEU A 179 15.29 -27.45 12.48
C LEU A 179 14.89 -26.81 13.82
N THR A 180 15.52 -25.70 14.17
CA THR A 180 15.22 -24.94 15.39
C THR A 180 13.95 -24.11 15.21
N ALA A 181 12.97 -24.28 16.10
CA ALA A 181 11.72 -23.52 16.12
C ALA A 181 11.85 -22.24 16.95
N PHE A 182 12.46 -22.34 18.14
CA PHE A 182 12.69 -21.23 19.07
C PHE A 182 14.11 -21.26 19.60
N SER A 183 14.74 -20.08 19.71
CA SER A 183 16.06 -19.89 20.30
C SER A 183 16.03 -18.70 21.25
N LEU A 184 16.67 -18.82 22.41
CA LEU A 184 16.88 -17.69 23.33
C LEU A 184 18.31 -17.17 23.20
N LEU A 185 18.48 -16.00 22.59
CA LEU A 185 19.77 -15.33 22.56
C LEU A 185 19.94 -14.42 23.79
N ALA A 186 21.18 -14.33 24.27
CA ALA A 186 21.57 -13.33 25.24
C ALA A 186 21.39 -11.93 24.63
N PRO A 187 20.94 -10.93 25.40
CA PRO A 187 20.87 -9.57 24.91
C PRO A 187 22.30 -9.10 24.60
N VAL A 188 22.57 -8.81 23.33
CA VAL A 188 23.77 -8.07 22.95
C VAL A 188 23.53 -6.64 23.41
N VAL A 189 24.15 -6.27 24.54
CA VAL A 189 24.34 -4.86 24.88
C VAL A 189 25.31 -4.32 23.84
N GLU A 190 24.78 -3.65 22.83
CA GLU A 190 25.59 -2.77 21.99
C GLU A 190 26.15 -1.69 22.92
N GLU A 191 27.43 -1.79 23.27
CA GLU A 191 28.17 -0.65 23.78
C GLU A 191 28.08 0.45 22.72
N GLU A 192 27.39 1.53 23.05
CA GLU A 192 27.41 2.75 22.26
C GLU A 192 28.88 3.11 21.98
N PRO A 193 29.33 3.16 20.72
CA PRO A 193 30.67 3.65 20.44
C PRO A 193 30.74 5.09 20.92
N ALA A 194 31.69 5.33 21.84
CA ALA A 194 32.00 6.65 22.35
C ALA A 194 32.08 7.65 21.19
N VAL A 195 31.29 8.71 21.30
CA VAL A 195 31.28 9.85 20.40
C VAL A 195 32.70 10.41 20.36
N VAL A 196 33.39 10.20 19.23
CA VAL A 196 34.66 10.86 18.98
C VAL A 196 34.33 12.31 18.65
N GLU A 197 34.68 13.23 19.55
CA GLU A 197 34.64 14.66 19.29
C GLU A 197 35.52 14.97 18.09
N ALA A 198 34.89 15.22 16.94
CA ALA A 198 35.53 15.80 15.78
C ALA A 198 35.65 17.31 15.98
N GLU A 199 36.91 17.72 16.09
CA GLU A 199 37.44 19.06 16.23
C GLU A 199 36.81 20.05 15.23
N ALA A 200 36.31 21.16 15.76
CA ALA A 200 35.79 22.28 15.01
C ALA A 200 36.93 23.02 14.30
N ALA A 201 37.00 22.90 12.98
CA ALA A 201 37.72 23.84 12.13
C ALA A 201 36.70 24.76 11.45
N ALA A 202 36.54 25.95 12.03
CA ALA A 202 35.86 27.07 11.39
C ALA A 202 36.73 27.61 10.24
N ALA A 203 36.22 27.52 9.02
CA ALA A 203 36.60 28.39 7.91
C ALA A 203 35.30 28.95 7.33
N GLY A 204 35.16 30.27 7.40
CA GLY A 204 33.89 30.98 7.16
C GLY A 204 33.39 30.88 5.72
N PRO A 205 32.07 31.04 5.50
CA PRO A 205 31.56 31.18 4.15
C PRO A 205 31.78 32.61 3.67
N GLU A 206 32.58 32.77 2.62
CA GLU A 206 32.49 33.91 1.74
C GLU A 206 31.12 33.92 1.07
N VAL A 207 30.51 35.10 1.10
CA VAL A 207 29.16 35.40 0.62
C VAL A 207 29.15 35.30 -0.89
N ILE A 208 28.67 34.19 -1.43
CA ILE A 208 28.14 34.12 -2.78
C ILE A 208 26.63 34.25 -2.63
N THR A 209 26.08 35.34 -3.14
CA THR A 209 24.65 35.58 -3.28
C THR A 209 24.04 34.51 -4.18
N GLU A 210 23.73 33.35 -3.62
CA GLU A 210 22.93 32.34 -4.28
C GLU A 210 21.48 32.83 -4.33
N LYS A 211 21.04 32.93 -5.58
CA LYS A 211 19.69 33.21 -6.02
C LYS A 211 18.69 32.36 -5.21
N LYS A 212 17.74 33.04 -4.59
CA LYS A 212 16.56 32.51 -3.91
C LYS A 212 15.87 31.48 -4.82
N GLU A 213 16.14 30.19 -4.61
CA GLU A 213 15.42 29.08 -5.23
C GLU A 213 14.72 28.28 -4.14
N GLU A 214 13.41 28.53 -4.09
CA GLU A 214 12.46 28.21 -3.05
C GLU A 214 11.98 26.75 -3.02
N GLY A 215 11.59 26.29 -1.82
CA GLY A 215 10.92 25.01 -1.57
C GLY A 215 11.36 24.38 -0.25
N ASN A 216 10.97 24.98 0.88
CA ASN A 216 11.39 24.57 2.22
C ASN A 216 10.33 23.72 2.94
N PRO A 217 10.71 22.67 3.67
CA PRO A 217 9.84 22.02 4.64
C PRO A 217 9.57 22.96 5.83
N GLY A 218 8.31 23.12 6.20
CA GLY A 218 7.90 23.93 7.34
C GLY A 218 6.37 24.14 7.38
N PRO A 219 5.80 24.46 8.54
CA PRO A 219 4.34 24.65 8.68
C PRO A 219 3.80 25.78 7.79
N GLU A 220 4.64 26.78 7.48
CA GLU A 220 4.28 27.91 6.62
C GLU A 220 4.00 27.50 5.17
N TYR A 221 4.71 26.46 4.70
CA TYR A 221 4.60 25.95 3.34
C TYR A 221 3.58 24.81 3.21
N ALA A 222 3.07 24.24 4.31
CA ALA A 222 2.23 23.03 4.26
C ALA A 222 0.96 23.14 3.39
N ALA A 223 0.47 24.37 3.15
CA ALA A 223 -0.72 24.65 2.34
C ALA A 223 -0.42 25.31 0.98
N THR A 224 0.82 25.23 0.49
CA THR A 224 1.21 25.77 -0.82
C THR A 224 0.90 24.79 -1.94
N ARG A 225 0.82 25.31 -3.19
CA ARG A 225 0.52 24.48 -4.37
C ARG A 225 1.54 23.34 -4.55
N HIS A 226 2.83 23.61 -4.33
CA HIS A 226 3.90 22.61 -4.40
C HIS A 226 3.73 21.45 -3.40
N ASN A 227 3.12 21.71 -2.25
CA ASN A 227 2.93 20.71 -1.21
C ASN A 227 1.66 19.86 -1.39
N ILE A 228 0.94 19.99 -2.51
CA ILE A 228 -0.22 19.13 -2.79
C ILE A 228 0.13 17.64 -2.79
N GLY A 229 1.35 17.27 -3.21
CA GLY A 229 1.84 15.89 -3.11
C GLY A 229 1.92 15.42 -1.66
N PHE A 230 2.43 16.26 -0.76
CA PHE A 230 2.47 15.97 0.67
C PHE A 230 1.06 15.90 1.26
N MET A 231 0.14 16.79 0.86
CA MET A 231 -1.25 16.75 1.30
C MET A 231 -1.95 15.43 0.94
N VAL A 232 -1.70 14.89 -0.27
CA VAL A 232 -2.20 13.57 -0.68
C VAL A 232 -1.63 12.47 0.19
N VAL A 233 -0.32 12.47 0.41
CA VAL A 233 0.34 11.43 1.22
C VAL A 233 -0.08 11.54 2.70
N ASP A 234 -0.31 12.75 3.22
CA ASP A 234 -0.80 13.00 4.57
C ASP A 234 -2.23 12.50 4.75
N GLN A 235 -3.12 12.78 3.79
CA GLN A 235 -4.48 12.23 3.82
C GLN A 235 -4.48 10.71 3.72
N LEU A 236 -3.59 10.14 2.90
CA LEU A 236 -3.41 8.70 2.80
C LEU A 236 -2.98 8.11 4.15
N ALA A 237 -1.96 8.68 4.80
CA ALA A 237 -1.49 8.26 6.13
C ALA A 237 -2.61 8.36 7.19
N ALA A 238 -3.37 9.46 7.18
CA ALA A 238 -4.47 9.70 8.12
C ALA A 238 -5.60 8.67 7.95
N GLN A 239 -5.94 8.28 6.71
CA GLN A 239 -6.96 7.25 6.46
C GLN A 239 -6.54 5.86 6.97
N PHE A 240 -5.24 5.60 7.13
CA PHE A 240 -4.71 4.36 7.70
C PHE A 240 -4.41 4.42 9.19
N GLY A 241 -4.52 5.60 9.81
CA GLY A 241 -4.15 5.79 11.22
C GLY A 241 -2.64 5.62 11.47
N SER A 242 -1.81 5.81 10.45
CA SER A 242 -0.35 5.67 10.59
C SER A 242 0.30 6.92 11.17
N ILE A 243 1.40 6.73 11.89
CA ILE A 243 2.14 7.79 12.56
C ILE A 243 3.40 8.11 11.75
N TRP A 244 3.67 9.40 11.56
CA TRP A 244 4.89 9.88 10.92
C TRP A 244 6.07 9.81 11.88
N GLU A 245 7.14 9.14 11.45
CA GLU A 245 8.43 9.09 12.12
C GLU A 245 9.44 9.95 11.37
N ARG A 246 10.19 10.78 12.12
CA ARG A 246 11.25 11.62 11.54
C ARG A 246 12.57 10.88 11.61
N SER A 247 13.18 10.66 10.45
CA SER A 247 14.54 10.14 10.37
C SER A 247 15.52 11.26 10.03
N THR A 248 16.45 11.52 10.93
CA THR A 248 17.61 12.39 10.66
C THR A 248 18.61 11.73 9.72
N LYS A 249 18.65 10.39 9.67
CA LYS A 249 19.55 9.63 8.78
C LYS A 249 19.24 9.84 7.29
N TRP A 250 17.96 10.05 6.97
CA TRP A 250 17.48 10.14 5.59
C TRP A 250 16.97 11.53 5.21
N ASP A 251 16.95 12.48 6.14
CA ASP A 251 16.28 13.78 5.99
C ASP A 251 14.86 13.65 5.43
N ALA A 252 14.07 12.75 6.01
CA ALA A 252 12.71 12.45 5.57
C ALA A 252 11.78 12.13 6.74
N LEU A 253 10.49 12.43 6.54
CA LEU A 253 9.41 11.83 7.31
C LEU A 253 9.00 10.53 6.63
N SER A 254 8.92 9.45 7.38
CA SER A 254 8.45 8.16 6.88
C SER A 254 7.33 7.61 7.73
N SER A 255 6.43 6.86 7.11
CA SER A 255 5.33 6.18 7.80
C SER A 255 5.08 4.84 7.13
N LYS A 256 4.86 3.79 7.92
CA LYS A 256 4.55 2.46 7.40
C LYS A 256 3.03 2.24 7.37
N CYS A 257 2.52 1.83 6.21
CA CYS A 257 1.11 1.49 5.98
C CYS A 257 1.05 0.11 5.34
N GLY A 258 0.93 -0.95 6.16
CA GLY A 258 0.97 -2.33 5.67
C GLY A 258 2.30 -2.66 4.98
N ALA A 259 2.22 -3.05 3.70
CA ALA A 259 3.39 -3.33 2.86
C ALA A 259 3.97 -2.08 2.17
N VAL A 260 3.34 -0.91 2.33
CA VAL A 260 3.73 0.34 1.67
C VAL A 260 4.46 1.25 2.65
N GLN A 261 5.52 1.89 2.17
CA GLN A 261 6.22 2.93 2.90
C GLN A 261 5.88 4.30 2.30
N LEU A 262 5.30 5.17 3.12
CA LEU A 262 5.08 6.57 2.78
C LEU A 262 6.31 7.37 3.17
N VAL A 263 6.75 8.27 2.28
CA VAL A 263 7.94 9.10 2.48
C VAL A 263 7.63 10.52 2.04
N LYS A 264 8.00 11.48 2.88
CA LYS A 264 8.06 12.92 2.55
C LYS A 264 9.51 13.39 2.77
N PRO A 265 10.27 13.66 1.68
CA PRO A 265 11.59 14.26 1.80
C PRO A 265 11.48 15.62 2.51
N MET A 266 12.34 15.83 3.50
CA MET A 266 12.46 17.09 4.23
C MET A 266 13.68 17.89 3.75
N SER A 267 14.27 17.52 2.61
CA SER A 267 15.32 18.27 1.93
C SER A 267 14.73 19.38 1.05
N PHE A 268 15.59 20.26 0.54
CA PHE A 268 15.23 21.18 -0.53
C PHE A 268 14.69 20.43 -1.75
N MET A 269 13.82 21.10 -2.51
CA MET A 269 13.13 20.50 -3.67
C MET A 269 14.10 19.91 -4.69
N ASN A 270 15.20 20.59 -5.01
CA ASN A 270 16.25 20.10 -5.92
C ASN A 270 17.11 18.96 -5.34
N ARG A 271 16.94 18.62 -4.06
CA ARG A 271 17.66 17.56 -3.35
C ARG A 271 16.76 16.40 -2.91
N SER A 272 15.47 16.43 -3.27
CA SER A 272 14.49 15.38 -2.94
C SER A 272 14.87 13.97 -3.40
N GLY A 273 15.74 13.84 -4.41
CA GLY A 273 16.20 12.54 -4.90
C GLY A 273 17.08 11.77 -3.93
N TYR A 274 17.92 12.45 -3.14
CA TYR A 274 18.87 11.78 -2.24
C TYR A 274 18.16 11.00 -1.11
N PRO A 275 17.22 11.61 -0.34
CA PRO A 275 16.44 10.88 0.66
C PRO A 275 15.74 9.64 0.11
N ILE A 276 15.13 9.77 -1.08
CA ILE A 276 14.37 8.69 -1.71
C ILE A 276 15.30 7.56 -2.16
N SER A 277 16.43 7.90 -2.78
CA SER A 277 17.44 6.91 -3.21
C SER A 277 18.04 6.16 -2.03
N ALA A 278 18.37 6.87 -0.94
CA ALA A 278 18.94 6.29 0.26
C ALA A 278 17.98 5.28 0.94
N ILE A 279 16.68 5.64 1.03
CA ILE A 279 15.63 4.74 1.52
C ILE A 279 15.45 3.54 0.59
N ALA A 280 15.38 3.77 -0.73
CA ALA A 280 15.19 2.71 -1.72
C ALA A 280 16.34 1.70 -1.70
N GLN A 281 17.59 2.14 -1.57
CA GLN A 281 18.75 1.26 -1.44
C GLN A 281 18.71 0.43 -0.16
N PHE A 282 18.33 1.04 0.97
CA PHE A 282 18.25 0.34 2.25
C PHE A 282 17.19 -0.77 2.25
N TYR A 283 16.00 -0.48 1.72
CA TYR A 283 14.90 -1.44 1.63
C TYR A 283 14.91 -2.30 0.36
N LYS A 284 15.90 -2.11 -0.53
CA LYS A 284 16.04 -2.80 -1.82
C LYS A 284 14.81 -2.66 -2.73
N ILE A 285 14.26 -1.45 -2.78
CA ILE A 285 13.08 -1.10 -3.59
C ILE A 285 13.55 -0.68 -5.00
N ALA A 286 12.99 -1.28 -6.04
CA ALA A 286 13.29 -0.89 -7.42
C ALA A 286 12.61 0.43 -7.80
N SER A 287 13.17 1.16 -8.78
CA SER A 287 12.61 2.44 -9.24
C SER A 287 11.17 2.34 -9.74
N GLN A 288 10.80 1.21 -10.34
CA GLN A 288 9.45 0.93 -10.84
C GLN A 288 8.44 0.63 -9.72
N GLU A 289 8.90 0.39 -8.50
CA GLU A 289 8.06 0.19 -7.31
C GLU A 289 7.81 1.50 -6.54
N ILE A 290 8.43 2.60 -6.99
CA ILE A 290 8.28 3.93 -6.38
C ILE A 290 7.25 4.73 -7.16
N LEU A 291 6.17 5.17 -6.49
CA LEU A 291 5.20 6.09 -7.05
C LEU A 291 5.42 7.50 -6.50
N VAL A 292 5.95 8.40 -7.33
CA VAL A 292 6.17 9.80 -6.95
C VAL A 292 4.89 10.61 -7.13
N VAL A 293 4.41 11.27 -6.07
CA VAL A 293 3.27 12.19 -6.14
C VAL A 293 3.79 13.62 -6.14
N LEU A 294 3.50 14.37 -7.21
CA LEU A 294 3.99 15.74 -7.40
C LEU A 294 2.92 16.65 -7.99
N ASP A 295 3.10 17.96 -7.81
CA ASP A 295 2.34 18.97 -8.53
C ASP A 295 2.80 19.12 -9.98
N ASP A 296 1.95 19.69 -10.81
CA ASP A 296 2.24 19.97 -12.20
C ASP A 296 1.54 21.25 -12.66
N LEU A 297 2.35 22.28 -12.93
CA LEU A 297 1.91 23.59 -13.43
C LEU A 297 1.40 23.55 -14.88
N SER A 298 1.71 22.48 -15.64
CA SER A 298 1.22 22.31 -17.02
C SER A 298 -0.17 21.68 -17.09
N LEU A 299 -0.72 21.27 -15.95
CA LEU A 299 -2.03 20.65 -15.86
C LEU A 299 -3.04 21.63 -15.20
N PRO A 300 -4.25 21.77 -15.77
CA PRO A 300 -5.33 22.52 -15.13
C PRO A 300 -5.60 22.04 -13.71
N LEU A 301 -6.01 22.96 -12.83
CA LEU A 301 -6.32 22.64 -11.45
C LEU A 301 -7.29 21.45 -11.36
N GLY A 302 -6.90 20.44 -10.58
CA GLY A 302 -7.71 19.24 -10.34
C GLY A 302 -7.56 18.12 -11.38
N ARG A 303 -6.73 18.33 -12.40
CA ARG A 303 -6.40 17.28 -13.37
C ARG A 303 -5.36 16.33 -12.80
N LEU A 304 -5.66 15.03 -12.82
CA LEU A 304 -4.72 13.99 -12.43
C LEU A 304 -4.11 13.33 -13.67
N ARG A 305 -2.81 13.01 -13.60
CA ARG A 305 -2.14 12.26 -14.67
C ARG A 305 -1.10 11.31 -14.10
N LEU A 306 -1.40 10.02 -14.16
CA LEU A 306 -0.46 8.94 -13.88
C LEU A 306 0.38 8.62 -15.12
N ARG A 307 1.68 8.41 -14.91
CA ARG A 307 2.62 7.93 -15.92
C ARG A 307 3.58 6.91 -15.33
N ALA A 308 3.98 5.91 -16.12
CA ALA A 308 5.01 4.94 -15.75
C ALA A 308 6.44 5.50 -15.87
N GLY A 309 6.63 6.51 -16.71
CA GLY A 309 7.96 6.99 -17.11
C GLY A 309 7.95 8.40 -17.72
N GLY A 310 9.15 8.92 -18.00
CA GLY A 310 9.40 10.13 -18.78
C GLY A 310 10.31 11.15 -18.08
N GLY A 311 10.58 12.26 -18.75
CA GLY A 311 11.41 13.35 -18.21
C GLY A 311 10.78 14.10 -17.03
N SER A 312 11.55 15.00 -16.43
CA SER A 312 11.12 15.84 -15.30
C SER A 312 9.98 16.80 -15.68
N GLY A 313 9.93 17.25 -16.94
CA GLY A 313 8.98 18.26 -17.39
C GLY A 313 9.15 19.59 -16.67
N GLY A 314 10.39 19.94 -16.31
CA GLY A 314 10.72 21.18 -15.59
C GLY A 314 10.56 21.11 -14.06
N HIS A 315 10.09 20.00 -13.51
CA HIS A 315 9.88 19.85 -12.08
C HIS A 315 11.18 19.46 -11.35
N ASN A 316 11.73 20.36 -10.53
CA ASN A 316 13.04 20.22 -9.88
C ASN A 316 13.16 18.98 -8.98
N GLY A 317 12.14 18.67 -8.18
CA GLY A 317 12.15 17.48 -7.33
C GLY A 317 12.15 16.17 -8.10
N LEU A 318 11.47 16.15 -9.25
CA LEU A 318 11.43 14.97 -10.10
C LEU A 318 12.73 14.84 -10.90
N GLY A 319 13.33 15.95 -11.32
CA GLY A 319 14.67 15.98 -11.90
C GLY A 319 15.73 15.43 -10.94
N SER A 320 15.67 15.84 -9.67
CA SER A 320 16.54 15.32 -8.61
C SER A 320 16.41 13.80 -8.45
N ILE A 321 15.18 13.29 -8.42
CA ILE A 321 14.90 11.85 -8.33
C ILE A 321 15.46 11.12 -9.55
N ILE A 322 15.13 11.55 -10.77
CA ILE A 322 15.61 10.91 -12.01
C ILE A 322 17.14 10.87 -12.05
N MET A 323 17.81 11.95 -11.65
CA MET A 323 19.27 12.03 -11.59
C MET A 323 19.85 10.99 -10.60
N GLN A 324 19.28 10.89 -9.40
CA GLN A 324 19.78 9.98 -8.36
C GLN A 324 19.56 8.51 -8.68
N PHE A 325 18.47 8.18 -9.37
CA PHE A 325 18.16 6.81 -9.79
C PHE A 325 18.77 6.45 -11.15
N GLY A 326 19.23 7.43 -11.93
CA GLY A 326 19.82 7.22 -13.26
C GLY A 326 18.82 6.69 -14.30
N THR A 327 17.52 6.81 -14.06
CA THR A 327 16.46 6.31 -14.95
C THR A 327 15.22 7.20 -14.95
N GLU A 328 14.57 7.28 -16.11
CA GLU A 328 13.26 7.92 -16.25
C GLU A 328 12.10 6.95 -15.98
N GLU A 329 12.35 5.67 -15.68
CA GLU A 329 11.33 4.64 -15.44
C GLU A 329 10.81 4.65 -14.00
N ILE A 330 10.32 5.81 -13.57
CA ILE A 330 9.79 6.03 -12.22
C ILE A 330 8.30 6.36 -12.33
N PRO A 331 7.39 5.50 -11.84
CA PRO A 331 5.97 5.82 -11.78
C PRO A 331 5.71 7.14 -11.07
N ARG A 332 4.80 7.96 -11.62
CA ARG A 332 4.45 9.24 -11.02
C ARG A 332 3.00 9.63 -11.22
N LEU A 333 2.43 10.24 -10.20
CA LEU A 333 1.15 10.92 -10.22
C LEU A 333 1.40 12.42 -10.26
N ARG A 334 1.08 13.05 -11.39
CA ARG A 334 1.09 14.49 -11.58
C ARG A 334 -0.28 15.06 -11.22
N ILE A 335 -0.31 16.07 -10.36
CA ILE A 335 -1.53 16.74 -9.90
C ILE A 335 -1.52 18.17 -10.40
N GLY A 336 -2.49 18.51 -11.24
CA GLY A 336 -2.62 19.86 -11.79
C GLY A 336 -2.96 20.88 -10.72
N ILE A 337 -2.14 21.93 -10.65
CA ILE A 337 -2.28 23.05 -9.71
C ILE A 337 -2.74 24.34 -10.38
N GLY A 338 -3.05 24.29 -11.68
CA GLY A 338 -3.41 25.44 -12.50
C GLY A 338 -2.22 25.99 -13.27
N GLU A 339 -2.49 26.57 -14.44
CA GLU A 339 -1.47 27.25 -15.24
C GLU A 339 -1.08 28.56 -14.56
N ALA A 340 0.22 28.75 -14.34
CA ALA A 340 0.74 29.98 -13.75
C ALA A 340 0.57 31.16 -14.73
N PRO A 341 0.17 32.36 -14.26
CA PRO A 341 0.29 33.58 -15.05
C PRO A 341 1.77 33.82 -15.44
N HIS A 342 2.00 34.35 -16.64
CA HIS A 342 3.33 34.42 -17.25
C HIS A 342 4.37 35.13 -16.36
N GLU A 343 5.60 34.59 -16.36
CA GLU A 343 6.83 35.03 -15.64
C GLU A 343 6.92 34.80 -14.12
N GLU A 344 5.86 34.38 -13.41
CA GLU A 344 5.87 34.16 -11.95
C GLU A 344 5.65 32.69 -11.53
N SER A 345 6.24 31.74 -12.27
CA SER A 345 6.01 30.30 -12.02
C SER A 345 6.49 29.83 -10.65
N VAL A 346 7.56 30.41 -10.11
CA VAL A 346 8.11 30.04 -8.80
C VAL A 346 7.23 30.57 -7.67
N ASP A 347 6.87 31.86 -7.70
CA ASP A 347 5.97 32.45 -6.71
C ASP A 347 4.58 31.79 -6.73
N TYR A 348 4.11 31.40 -7.92
CA TYR A 348 2.83 30.71 -8.08
C TYR A 348 2.82 29.35 -7.36
N VAL A 349 3.86 28.53 -7.50
CA VAL A 349 3.89 27.20 -6.84
C VAL A 349 4.03 27.30 -5.32
N LEU A 350 4.58 28.40 -4.81
CA LEU A 350 4.69 28.69 -3.38
C LEU A 350 3.48 29.42 -2.81
N SER A 351 2.57 29.89 -3.66
CA SER A 351 1.32 30.49 -3.22
C SER A 351 0.40 29.45 -2.57
N ARG A 352 -0.53 29.91 -1.74
CA ARG A 352 -1.65 29.09 -1.26
C ARG A 352 -2.76 29.06 -2.31
N PHE A 353 -3.57 28.02 -2.30
CA PHE A 353 -4.81 27.98 -3.10
C PHE A 353 -5.79 29.07 -2.63
N PHE A 354 -6.47 29.70 -3.59
CA PHE A 354 -7.52 30.67 -3.32
C PHE A 354 -8.72 30.00 -2.64
N ASP A 355 -9.52 30.76 -1.89
CA ASP A 355 -10.68 30.22 -1.16
C ASP A 355 -11.68 29.51 -2.09
N GLU A 356 -11.86 30.04 -3.30
CA GLU A 356 -12.72 29.47 -4.35
C GLU A 356 -12.19 28.13 -4.91
N GLU A 357 -10.86 27.92 -4.87
CA GLU A 357 -10.21 26.70 -5.35
C GLU A 357 -10.25 25.58 -4.31
N LYS A 358 -10.33 25.91 -3.01
CA LYS A 358 -10.27 24.94 -1.90
C LYS A 358 -11.23 23.75 -2.04
N PRO A 359 -12.51 23.90 -2.44
CA PRO A 359 -13.41 22.77 -2.64
C PRO A 359 -12.92 21.82 -3.75
N LEU A 360 -12.44 22.38 -4.87
CA LEU A 360 -11.89 21.60 -5.99
C LEU A 360 -10.59 20.89 -5.58
N VAL A 361 -9.71 21.59 -4.84
CA VAL A 361 -8.46 21.01 -4.32
C VAL A 361 -8.74 19.84 -3.39
N ARG A 362 -9.67 19.97 -2.44
CA ARG A 362 -10.07 18.86 -1.55
C ARG A 362 -10.56 17.65 -2.34
N SER A 363 -11.49 17.85 -3.27
CA SER A 363 -11.98 16.79 -4.15
C SER A 363 -10.87 16.17 -5.01
N THR A 364 -9.88 16.96 -5.42
CA THR A 364 -8.72 16.48 -6.18
C THR A 364 -7.82 15.60 -5.32
N ILE A 365 -7.56 16.01 -4.07
CA ILE A 365 -6.77 15.22 -3.12
C ILE A 365 -7.48 13.90 -2.84
N ASP A 366 -8.80 13.90 -2.62
CA ASP A 366 -9.60 12.67 -2.45
C ASP A 366 -9.42 11.72 -3.65
N ARG A 367 -9.57 12.23 -4.87
CA ARG A 367 -9.38 11.46 -6.10
C ARG A 367 -7.94 10.99 -6.29
N ALA A 368 -6.95 11.79 -5.89
CA ALA A 368 -5.53 11.43 -5.96
C ALA A 368 -5.20 10.30 -4.97
N VAL A 369 -5.76 10.35 -3.76
CA VAL A 369 -5.68 9.27 -2.77
C VAL A 369 -6.30 7.99 -3.34
N GLU A 370 -7.49 8.05 -3.95
CA GLU A 370 -8.09 6.90 -4.62
C GLU A 370 -7.23 6.37 -5.79
N ALA A 371 -6.59 7.25 -6.55
CA ALA A 371 -5.70 6.88 -7.65
C ALA A 371 -4.46 6.14 -7.14
N VAL A 372 -3.84 6.62 -6.05
CA VAL A 372 -2.71 5.97 -5.38
C VAL A 372 -3.13 4.61 -4.84
N LYS A 373 -4.25 4.53 -4.12
CA LYS A 373 -4.79 3.24 -3.64
C LYS A 373 -4.98 2.28 -4.80
N CYS A 374 -5.63 2.70 -5.88
CA CYS A 374 -5.86 1.88 -7.06
C CYS A 374 -4.55 1.42 -7.73
N ALA A 375 -3.51 2.27 -7.74
CA ALA A 375 -2.21 1.93 -8.32
C ALA A 375 -1.52 0.81 -7.51
N ILE A 376 -1.57 0.90 -6.18
CA ILE A 376 -0.98 -0.13 -5.31
C ILE A 376 -1.78 -1.44 -5.41
N ASP A 377 -3.10 -1.33 -5.41
CA ASP A 377 -4.00 -2.47 -5.33
C ASP A 377 -4.17 -3.24 -6.65
N ASN A 378 -4.31 -2.50 -7.76
CA ASN A 378 -4.71 -3.05 -9.06
C ASN A 378 -3.60 -2.88 -10.12
N GLY A 379 -2.45 -2.34 -9.72
CA GLY A 379 -1.34 -1.98 -10.60
C GLY A 379 -1.50 -0.63 -11.29
N LEU A 380 -0.37 -0.04 -11.66
CA LEU A 380 -0.27 1.30 -12.24
C LEU A 380 -1.12 1.46 -13.52
N LEU A 381 -1.09 0.48 -14.43
CA LEU A 381 -1.87 0.50 -15.67
C LEU A 381 -3.39 0.62 -15.41
N SER A 382 -3.89 -0.03 -14.35
CA SER A 382 -5.30 0.09 -13.95
C SER A 382 -5.65 1.50 -13.54
N ALA A 383 -4.78 2.09 -12.71
CA ALA A 383 -4.97 3.42 -12.17
C ALA A 383 -4.89 4.45 -13.30
N MET A 384 -3.93 4.32 -14.21
CA MET A 384 -3.84 5.13 -15.42
C MET A 384 -5.14 5.11 -16.22
N ASN A 385 -5.67 3.92 -16.55
CA ASN A 385 -6.90 3.81 -17.34
C ASN A 385 -8.15 4.34 -16.62
N THR A 386 -8.14 4.38 -15.29
CA THR A 386 -9.30 4.82 -14.50
C THR A 386 -9.27 6.32 -14.21
N PHE A 387 -8.08 6.89 -13.94
CA PHE A 387 -7.94 8.25 -13.41
C PHE A 387 -7.33 9.25 -14.41
N ASN A 388 -6.71 8.80 -15.50
CA ASN A 388 -6.23 9.70 -16.57
C ASN A 388 -7.32 10.22 -17.53
N PRO A 389 -8.44 9.52 -17.79
CA PRO A 389 -9.48 10.04 -18.68
C PRO A 389 -10.07 11.35 -18.15
N GLU A 390 -10.37 12.29 -19.04
CA GLU A 390 -11.09 13.51 -18.68
C GLU A 390 -12.51 13.15 -18.24
N SER A 391 -12.80 13.25 -16.94
CA SER A 391 -14.17 13.38 -16.48
C SER A 391 -14.66 14.79 -16.84
N SER A 392 -15.08 14.99 -18.09
CA SER A 392 -15.73 16.22 -18.50
C SER A 392 -17.23 16.14 -18.15
N PRO A 393 -17.79 17.05 -17.34
CA PRO A 393 -19.11 17.54 -17.63
C PRO A 393 -18.93 18.55 -18.76
N ALA A 394 -19.25 18.15 -19.99
CA ALA A 394 -19.36 19.07 -21.10
C ALA A 394 -20.46 20.08 -20.78
N VAL A 395 -20.09 21.24 -20.23
CA VAL A 395 -20.90 22.45 -20.38
C VAL A 395 -20.78 22.81 -21.85
N ARG A 396 -21.76 22.33 -22.63
CA ARG A 396 -22.03 22.87 -23.96
C ARG A 396 -22.28 24.36 -23.77
N ARG A 397 -21.27 25.18 -24.04
CA ARG A 397 -21.48 26.61 -24.29
C ARG A 397 -22.29 26.65 -25.58
N ASP A 398 -23.56 26.97 -25.42
CA ASP A 398 -24.48 27.27 -26.51
C ASP A 398 -23.97 28.54 -27.20
N GLU A 399 -23.12 28.39 -28.21
CA GLU A 399 -22.77 29.46 -29.14
C GLU A 399 -23.97 29.69 -30.07
N SER A 400 -24.99 30.38 -29.57
CA SER A 400 -26.09 30.82 -30.42
C SER A 400 -26.77 32.12 -29.99
N VAL A 401 -26.05 33.09 -29.40
CA VAL A 401 -26.52 34.48 -29.39
C VAL A 401 -25.35 35.46 -29.51
N SER A 402 -25.03 35.85 -30.74
CA SER A 402 -24.19 37.02 -31.01
C SER A 402 -25.08 38.27 -30.99
N PRO A 403 -24.80 39.32 -30.20
CA PRO A 403 -25.55 40.57 -30.27
C PRO A 403 -25.17 41.31 -31.55
N ARG A 404 -26.11 41.42 -32.49
CA ARG A 404 -25.95 42.25 -33.69
C ARG A 404 -25.63 43.69 -33.29
N ARG A 405 -24.48 44.20 -33.75
CA ARG A 405 -24.20 45.64 -33.79
C ARG A 405 -25.17 46.31 -34.78
N PRO A 406 -25.68 47.51 -34.52
CA PRO A 406 -26.44 48.25 -35.51
C PRO A 406 -25.51 48.83 -36.58
N ASP A 407 -25.85 48.55 -37.84
CA ASP A 407 -25.14 49.01 -39.04
C ASP A 407 -25.21 50.54 -39.18
N LEU A 408 -24.04 51.18 -39.28
CA LEU A 408 -23.88 52.52 -39.83
C LEU A 408 -23.68 52.38 -41.35
N GLN A 409 -24.76 52.52 -42.12
CA GLN A 409 -24.67 52.76 -43.57
C GLN A 409 -24.74 54.25 -43.85
N GLY A 410 -23.69 54.75 -44.52
CA GLY A 410 -23.64 56.09 -45.08
C GLY A 410 -24.71 56.28 -46.15
N LYS A 411 -25.31 57.47 -46.16
CA LYS A 411 -25.97 58.05 -47.33
C LYS A 411 -25.03 59.11 -47.89
N GLU A 412 -24.50 58.85 -49.07
CA GLU A 412 -23.90 59.87 -49.94
C GLU A 412 -25.02 60.78 -50.48
N THR A 413 -24.81 62.08 -50.25
CA THR A 413 -25.05 63.23 -51.13
C THR A 413 -26.06 63.15 -52.29
N GLU A 414 -27.05 64.04 -52.24
CA GLU A 414 -27.57 64.74 -53.43
C GLU A 414 -28.07 66.14 -53.05
N GLN A 415 -27.40 67.18 -53.53
CA GLN A 415 -27.97 68.52 -53.76
C GLN A 415 -27.33 69.14 -55.01
N ALA A 416 -28.23 69.50 -55.95
CA ALA A 416 -28.15 70.50 -57.02
C ALA A 416 -27.05 70.38 -58.10
#